data_AF-A0A8T4IIM4-F1
#
_entry.id   AF-A0A8T4IIM4-F1
#
_cell.length_a   1.000
_cell.length_b   1.000
_cell.length_c   1.000
_cell.angle_alpha   90.00
_cell.angle_beta   90.00
_cell.angle_gamma   90.00
#
_symmetry.space_group_name_H-M   'P 1'
#
loop_
_entity.id
_entity.type
_entity.pdbx_description
1 polymer ?
#
loop_
_entity_poly.entity_id
_entity_poly.type
_entity_poly.pdbx_seq_one_letter_code
_entity_poly.pdbx_strand_id
1 'polypeptide(L)'
;MNTLIMPAVLSLLSVSLPPAQTSQPKSGCEEADITTIGQLNTALSEKAVEIMKLASKPGNEPRLRQVVDANATFSLGAGDVGRPMGKSLAGARAMASDMQADSYRFQLWSSIPTPIDNPCGRHEVTVEFIDKKNAFSYPIKFTFLGGRLIDASGWLTRFQSGSMERTVKSVDTN
;
A
#
# COMPACT_ATOMS: atom_id res chain seq x y z
N MET A 1 2.50 14.01 80.62
CA MET A 1 2.02 14.57 79.34
C MET A 1 1.90 13.44 78.36
N ASN A 2 0.66 13.08 78.02
CA ASN A 2 0.28 12.00 77.09
C ASN A 2 0.24 12.57 75.66
N THR A 3 0.79 11.86 74.67
CA THR A 3 0.57 12.20 73.26
C THR A 3 0.39 10.92 72.45
N LEU A 4 -0.85 10.68 72.01
CA LEU A 4 -1.29 9.63 71.09
C LEU A 4 -1.01 10.08 69.64
N ILE A 5 -0.48 9.18 68.81
CA ILE A 5 -0.29 9.38 67.37
C ILE A 5 -1.22 8.41 66.63
N MET A 6 -2.14 8.94 65.80
CA MET A 6 -3.03 8.18 64.92
C MET A 6 -2.30 7.68 63.66
N PRO A 7 -2.67 6.52 63.09
CA PRO A 7 -2.22 6.11 61.76
C PRO A 7 -3.19 6.61 60.67
N ALA A 8 -2.65 7.20 59.61
CA ALA A 8 -3.38 7.52 58.39
C ALA A 8 -3.39 6.30 57.46
N VAL A 9 -4.58 5.81 57.12
CA VAL A 9 -4.81 4.68 56.20
C VAL A 9 -4.87 5.22 54.78
N LEU A 10 -3.95 4.79 53.91
CA LEU A 10 -3.88 5.18 52.49
C LEU A 10 -4.61 4.14 51.64
N SER A 11 -5.83 4.45 51.18
CA SER A 11 -6.61 3.60 50.28
C SER A 11 -6.15 3.73 48.83
N LEU A 12 -5.68 2.63 48.24
CA LEU A 12 -5.32 2.52 46.82
C LEU A 12 -6.56 2.15 45.99
N LEU A 13 -7.04 3.08 45.17
CA LEU A 13 -8.05 2.83 44.14
C LEU A 13 -7.40 2.19 42.91
N SER A 14 -7.77 0.95 42.61
CA SER A 14 -7.32 0.23 41.42
C SER A 14 -8.18 0.61 40.22
N VAL A 15 -7.63 1.33 39.24
CA VAL A 15 -8.30 1.62 37.97
C VAL A 15 -8.14 0.42 37.04
N SER A 16 -9.23 -0.32 36.79
CA SER A 16 -9.25 -1.39 35.79
C SER A 16 -9.40 -0.79 34.38
N LEU A 17 -8.33 -0.83 33.58
CA LEU A 17 -8.44 -0.57 32.15
C LEU A 17 -9.10 -1.77 31.45
N PRO A 18 -10.03 -1.55 30.50
CA PRO A 18 -10.56 -2.62 29.67
C PRO A 18 -9.45 -3.22 28.79
N PRO A 19 -9.51 -4.54 28.50
CA PRO A 19 -8.54 -5.18 27.64
C PRO A 19 -8.58 -4.57 26.24
N ALA A 20 -7.41 -4.15 25.76
CA ALA A 20 -7.22 -3.73 24.37
C ALA A 20 -7.63 -4.89 23.46
N GLN A 21 -8.64 -4.67 22.62
CA GLN A 21 -9.02 -5.63 21.58
C GLN A 21 -7.88 -5.72 20.57
N THR A 22 -7.03 -6.73 20.72
CA THR A 22 -6.09 -7.17 19.71
C THR A 22 -6.88 -7.73 18.53
N SER A 23 -7.13 -6.90 17.52
CA SER A 23 -7.53 -7.38 16.21
C SER A 23 -6.40 -8.26 15.68
N GLN A 24 -6.57 -9.58 15.81
CA GLN A 24 -5.63 -10.53 15.23
C GLN A 24 -5.53 -10.24 13.73
N PRO A 25 -4.30 -10.20 13.17
CA PRO A 25 -4.13 -10.07 11.73
C PRO A 25 -4.88 -11.25 11.08
N LYS A 26 -5.84 -10.98 10.19
CA LYS A 26 -6.47 -12.02 9.37
C LYS A 26 -5.35 -12.74 8.61
N SER A 27 -4.96 -13.91 9.09
CA SER A 27 -4.03 -14.80 8.40
C SER A 27 -4.82 -15.54 7.32
N GLY A 28 -5.07 -14.85 6.21
CA GLY A 28 -5.79 -15.38 5.07
C GLY A 28 -5.60 -14.48 3.86
N CYS A 29 -5.53 -15.11 2.69
CA CYS A 29 -5.58 -14.41 1.41
C CYS A 29 -6.99 -13.83 1.23
N GLU A 30 -7.08 -12.51 1.18
CA GLU A 30 -8.36 -11.80 1.02
C GLU A 30 -8.95 -11.99 -0.37
N GLU A 31 -8.08 -12.28 -1.35
CA GLU A 31 -8.41 -12.52 -2.75
C GLU A 31 -8.93 -13.94 -3.03
N ALA A 32 -9.12 -14.78 -2.01
CA ALA A 32 -9.46 -16.20 -2.19
C ALA A 32 -10.72 -16.44 -3.03
N ASP A 33 -11.69 -15.53 -2.98
CA ASP A 33 -12.97 -15.64 -3.69
C ASP A 33 -12.92 -15.05 -5.11
N ILE A 34 -11.78 -14.51 -5.55
CA ILE A 34 -11.63 -13.92 -6.89
C ILE A 34 -11.47 -15.03 -7.93
N THR A 35 -12.33 -15.02 -8.95
CA THR A 35 -12.41 -16.08 -9.96
C THR A 35 -11.83 -15.69 -11.32
N THR A 36 -11.48 -14.42 -11.54
CA THR A 36 -10.91 -13.95 -12.81
C THR A 36 -9.64 -13.12 -12.65
N ILE A 37 -8.76 -13.19 -13.66
CA ILE A 37 -7.51 -12.42 -13.72
C ILE A 37 -7.79 -10.91 -13.64
N GLY A 38 -8.82 -10.42 -14.32
CA GLY A 38 -9.13 -8.98 -14.34
C GLY A 38 -9.56 -8.43 -12.98
N GLN A 39 -10.37 -9.18 -12.24
CA GLN A 39 -10.75 -8.83 -10.87
C GLN A 39 -9.52 -8.87 -9.95
N LEU A 40 -8.68 -9.89 -10.08
CA LEU A 40 -7.48 -10.01 -9.25
C LEU A 40 -6.49 -8.86 -9.50
N ASN A 41 -6.25 -8.54 -10.77
CA ASN A 41 -5.36 -7.46 -11.16
C ASN A 41 -5.85 -6.11 -10.61
N THR A 42 -7.16 -5.86 -10.66
CA THR A 42 -7.76 -4.65 -10.09
C THR A 42 -7.58 -4.61 -8.57
N ALA A 43 -7.97 -5.68 -7.87
CA ALA A 43 -7.87 -5.76 -6.41
C ALA A 43 -6.42 -5.59 -5.90
N LEU A 44 -5.45 -6.25 -6.53
CA LEU A 44 -4.05 -6.14 -6.15
C LEU A 44 -3.46 -4.77 -6.50
N SER A 45 -3.89 -4.14 -7.58
CA SER A 45 -3.49 -2.76 -7.92
C SER A 45 -4.02 -1.75 -6.91
N GLU A 46 -5.27 -1.88 -6.48
CA GLU A 46 -5.85 -1.07 -5.41
C GLU A 46 -5.15 -1.30 -4.07
N LYS A 47 -4.84 -2.56 -3.74
CA LYS A 47 -4.06 -2.92 -2.55
C LYS A 47 -2.65 -2.32 -2.58
N ALA A 48 -1.96 -2.33 -3.71
CA ALA A 48 -0.66 -1.67 -3.87
C ALA A 48 -0.74 -0.15 -3.60
N VAL A 49 -1.79 0.51 -4.11
CA VAL A 49 -2.07 1.93 -3.84
C VAL A 49 -2.34 2.16 -2.35
N GLU A 50 -3.13 1.32 -1.70
CA GLU A 50 -3.39 1.41 -0.26
C GLU A 50 -2.10 1.28 0.54
N ILE A 51 -1.24 0.31 0.22
CA ILE A 51 0.04 0.11 0.90
C ILE A 51 0.89 1.39 0.83
N MET A 52 1.02 2.02 -0.33
CA MET A 52 1.79 3.26 -0.49
C MET A 52 1.14 4.44 0.26
N LYS A 53 -0.19 4.53 0.30
CA LYS A 53 -0.92 5.53 1.11
C LYS A 53 -0.73 5.34 2.61
N LEU A 54 -0.70 4.09 3.08
CA LEU A 54 -0.45 3.77 4.48
C LEU A 54 1.01 4.05 4.85
N ALA A 55 1.95 3.71 3.96
CA ALA A 55 3.38 3.92 4.15
C ALA A 55 3.77 5.41 4.14
N SER A 56 3.06 6.27 3.41
CA SER A 56 3.34 7.71 3.37
C SER A 56 2.90 8.49 4.62
N LYS A 57 2.19 7.84 5.55
CA LYS A 57 1.67 8.47 6.78
C LYS A 57 2.17 7.77 8.05
N PRO A 58 2.58 8.51 9.10
CA PRO A 58 2.89 7.92 10.39
C PRO A 58 1.63 7.32 11.05
N GLY A 59 1.82 6.36 11.96
CA GLY A 59 0.74 5.79 12.79
C GLY A 59 -0.03 4.60 12.18
N ASN A 60 0.26 4.22 10.95
CA ASN A 60 -0.41 3.11 10.25
C ASN A 60 0.32 1.76 10.35
N GLU A 61 1.30 1.62 11.24
CA GLU A 61 2.13 0.41 11.39
C GLU A 61 1.33 -0.88 11.55
N PRO A 62 0.27 -0.95 12.38
CA PRO A 62 -0.49 -2.18 12.55
C PRO A 62 -1.14 -2.65 11.24
N ARG A 63 -1.74 -1.72 10.49
CA ARG A 63 -2.39 -2.02 9.21
C ARG A 63 -1.37 -2.37 8.13
N LEU A 64 -0.27 -1.64 8.05
CA LEU A 64 0.80 -1.91 7.09
C LEU A 64 1.42 -3.31 7.31
N ARG A 65 1.55 -3.75 8.57
CA ARG A 65 2.06 -5.08 8.92
C ARG A 65 1.16 -6.22 8.44
N GLN A 66 -0.15 -5.99 8.33
CA GLN A 66 -1.08 -7.00 7.84
C GLN A 66 -0.84 -7.30 6.35
N VAL A 67 -0.54 -6.25 5.55
CA VAL A 67 -0.47 -6.33 4.09
C VAL A 67 0.95 -6.42 3.52
N VAL A 68 1.99 -6.07 4.29
CA VAL A 68 3.41 -6.15 3.87
C VAL A 68 4.11 -7.31 4.56
N ASP A 69 4.74 -8.20 3.79
CA ASP A 69 5.51 -9.31 4.32
C ASP A 69 6.71 -8.85 5.18
N ALA A 70 7.05 -9.64 6.21
CA ALA A 70 8.15 -9.32 7.10
C ALA A 70 9.51 -9.26 6.37
N ASN A 71 9.64 -9.99 5.26
CA ASN A 71 10.84 -10.04 4.43
C ASN A 71 10.69 -9.28 3.11
N ALA A 72 9.59 -8.52 2.94
CA ALA A 72 9.32 -7.82 1.70
C ALA A 72 10.49 -6.91 1.31
N THR A 73 10.88 -6.93 0.04
CA THR A 73 11.98 -6.10 -0.48
C THR A 73 11.45 -4.89 -1.23
N PHE A 74 12.21 -3.80 -1.16
CA PHE A 74 11.86 -2.54 -1.82
C PHE A 74 13.09 -2.01 -2.56
N SER A 75 12.90 -1.64 -3.82
CA SER A 75 13.94 -1.00 -4.63
C SER A 75 13.35 0.03 -5.58
N LEU A 76 14.05 1.14 -5.76
CA LEU A 76 13.65 2.17 -6.72
C LEU A 76 14.92 2.77 -7.34
N GLY A 77 15.06 2.61 -8.64
CA GLY A 77 16.22 3.10 -9.38
C GLY A 77 16.01 4.47 -10.03
N ALA A 78 17.08 5.03 -10.54
CA ALA A 78 17.09 6.22 -11.39
C ALA A 78 18.32 6.17 -12.33
N GLY A 79 18.17 6.66 -13.57
CA GLY A 79 19.24 6.58 -14.57
C GLY A 79 19.61 5.12 -14.86
N ASP A 80 20.85 4.73 -14.58
CA ASP A 80 21.38 3.35 -14.72
C ASP A 80 21.57 2.63 -13.37
N VAL A 81 21.14 3.23 -12.26
CA VAL A 81 21.42 2.73 -10.90
C VAL A 81 20.15 2.33 -10.19
N GLY A 82 20.06 1.04 -9.83
CA GLY A 82 19.05 0.55 -8.87
C GLY A 82 19.47 0.86 -7.44
N ARG A 83 18.56 1.39 -6.62
CA ARG A 83 18.81 1.67 -5.20
C ARG A 83 17.88 0.83 -4.30
N PRO A 84 18.43 -0.06 -3.46
CA PRO A 84 17.64 -0.72 -2.42
C PRO A 84 17.06 0.31 -1.44
N MET A 85 15.77 0.21 -1.14
CA MET A 85 15.08 1.08 -0.17
C MET A 85 14.92 0.40 1.19
N GLY A 86 15.38 -0.84 1.34
CA GLY A 86 15.32 -1.61 2.58
C GLY A 86 14.29 -2.74 2.51
N LYS A 87 13.91 -3.23 3.69
CA LYS A 87 13.00 -4.37 3.84
C LYS A 87 11.79 -4.01 4.72
N SER A 88 10.74 -4.81 4.58
CA SER A 88 9.54 -4.75 5.42
C SER A 88 8.91 -3.34 5.43
N LEU A 89 8.28 -2.96 6.54
CA LEU A 89 7.61 -1.68 6.73
C LEU A 89 8.56 -0.48 6.52
N ALA A 90 9.84 -0.61 6.90
CA ALA A 90 10.83 0.45 6.70
C ALA A 90 11.10 0.70 5.22
N GLY A 91 11.21 -0.36 4.42
CA GLY A 91 11.38 -0.27 2.97
C GLY A 91 10.17 0.36 2.28
N ALA A 92 8.95 -0.03 2.68
CA ALA A 92 7.72 0.57 2.16
C ALA A 92 7.68 2.08 2.41
N ARG A 93 8.08 2.51 3.62
CA ARG A 93 8.13 3.93 4.01
C ARG A 93 9.18 4.71 3.24
N ALA A 94 10.39 4.15 3.12
CA ALA A 94 11.47 4.77 2.37
C ALA A 94 11.04 4.98 0.90
N MET A 95 10.45 3.97 0.27
CA MET A 95 9.93 4.07 -1.09
C MET A 95 8.82 5.13 -1.21
N ALA A 96 7.81 5.09 -0.35
CA ALA A 96 6.70 6.06 -0.38
C ALA A 96 7.17 7.50 -0.14
N SER A 97 8.14 7.68 0.77
CA SER A 97 8.74 9.00 1.07
C SER A 97 9.59 9.54 -0.07
N ASP A 98 10.30 8.68 -0.81
CA ASP A 98 11.14 9.08 -1.94
C ASP A 98 10.30 9.49 -3.15
N MET A 99 9.23 8.76 -3.44
CA MET A 99 8.37 9.04 -4.60
C MET A 99 7.62 10.37 -4.49
N GLN A 100 7.21 10.77 -3.28
CA GLN A 100 6.37 11.97 -3.03
C GLN A 100 5.13 12.06 -3.95
N ALA A 101 4.61 10.91 -4.39
CA ALA A 101 3.56 10.88 -5.39
C ALA A 101 2.23 11.41 -4.85
N ASP A 102 1.59 12.29 -5.61
CA ASP A 102 0.27 12.85 -5.34
C ASP A 102 -0.85 12.14 -6.10
N SER A 103 -0.51 11.34 -7.12
CA SER A 103 -1.47 10.59 -7.90
C SER A 103 -0.92 9.25 -8.34
N TYR A 104 -1.82 8.41 -8.85
CA TYR A 104 -1.50 7.08 -9.36
C TYR A 104 -2.39 6.76 -10.54
N ARG A 105 -1.92 5.82 -11.36
CA ARG A 105 -2.75 5.12 -12.36
C ARG A 105 -2.27 3.68 -12.51
N PHE A 106 -3.18 2.81 -12.90
CA PHE A 106 -2.88 1.44 -13.30
C PHE A 106 -3.81 1.05 -14.44
N GLN A 107 -3.42 0.05 -15.21
CA GLN A 107 -4.22 -0.44 -16.32
C GLN A 107 -5.27 -1.41 -15.80
N LEU A 108 -6.51 -1.26 -16.29
CA LEU A 108 -7.55 -2.24 -16.06
C LEU A 108 -7.45 -3.35 -17.11
N TRP A 109 -7.82 -4.56 -16.70
CA TRP A 109 -7.96 -5.67 -17.63
C TRP A 109 -9.09 -5.40 -18.61
N SER A 110 -8.77 -5.31 -19.90
CA SER A 110 -9.72 -5.03 -20.97
C SER A 110 -10.04 -6.24 -21.86
N SER A 111 -9.41 -7.39 -21.58
CA SER A 111 -9.60 -8.63 -22.34
C SER A 111 -10.76 -9.46 -21.79
N ILE A 112 -11.05 -10.58 -22.47
CA ILE A 112 -12.08 -11.54 -22.06
C ILE A 112 -11.84 -11.98 -20.61
N PRO A 113 -12.90 -12.11 -19.77
CA PRO A 113 -12.77 -12.67 -18.43
C PRO A 113 -12.07 -14.03 -18.47
N THR A 114 -10.84 -14.06 -17.96
CA THR A 114 -10.01 -15.26 -17.94
C THR A 114 -10.03 -15.84 -16.54
N PRO A 115 -10.38 -17.13 -16.36
CA PRO A 115 -10.39 -17.79 -15.05
C PRO A 115 -9.02 -17.75 -14.38
N ILE A 116 -8.99 -17.80 -13.05
CA ILE A 116 -7.76 -17.95 -12.28
C ILE A 116 -7.86 -19.11 -11.30
N ASP A 117 -6.88 -20.01 -11.36
CA ASP A 117 -6.89 -21.24 -10.57
C ASP A 117 -6.37 -21.04 -9.13
N ASN A 118 -5.51 -20.04 -8.94
CA ASN A 118 -4.91 -19.75 -7.63
C ASN A 118 -4.80 -18.23 -7.40
N PRO A 119 -5.86 -17.56 -6.93
CA PRO A 119 -5.82 -16.12 -6.65
C PRO A 119 -4.85 -15.76 -5.51
N CYS A 120 -4.47 -16.74 -4.67
CA CYS A 120 -3.54 -16.56 -3.55
C CYS A 120 -2.09 -16.91 -3.89
N GLY A 121 -1.83 -17.28 -5.14
CA GLY A 121 -0.50 -17.54 -5.67
C GLY A 121 0.38 -16.29 -5.74
N ARG A 122 1.51 -16.42 -6.44
CA ARG A 122 2.38 -15.28 -6.72
C ARG A 122 1.79 -14.49 -7.88
N HIS A 123 1.52 -13.20 -7.65
CA HIS A 123 0.92 -12.30 -8.64
C HIS A 123 1.68 -11.00 -8.73
N GLU A 124 1.79 -10.45 -9.95
CA GLU A 124 2.47 -9.19 -10.21
C GLU A 124 1.49 -8.18 -10.82
N VAL A 125 1.51 -6.96 -10.31
CA VAL A 125 0.77 -5.81 -10.86
C VAL A 125 1.70 -4.62 -10.97
N THR A 126 1.44 -3.73 -11.94
CA THR A 126 2.19 -2.48 -12.08
C THR A 126 1.27 -1.30 -11.81
N VAL A 127 1.68 -0.46 -10.88
CA VAL A 127 1.02 0.81 -10.59
C VAL A 127 2.02 1.91 -10.83
N GLU A 128 1.62 2.90 -11.63
CA GLU A 128 2.42 4.10 -11.83
C GLU A 128 2.02 5.17 -10.81
N PHE A 129 2.97 5.55 -9.97
CA PHE A 129 2.82 6.68 -9.06
C PHE A 129 3.40 7.94 -9.69
N ILE A 130 2.75 9.08 -9.49
CA ILE A 130 3.07 10.33 -10.19
C ILE A 130 3.22 11.44 -9.16
N ASP A 131 4.38 12.09 -9.18
CA ASP A 131 4.63 13.39 -8.57
C ASP A 131 4.50 14.45 -9.67
N LYS A 132 3.32 15.08 -9.73
CA LYS A 132 3.00 16.09 -10.73
C LYS A 132 3.82 17.36 -10.53
N LYS A 133 4.22 17.68 -9.29
CA LYS A 133 4.96 18.90 -8.98
C LYS A 133 6.35 18.88 -9.63
N ASN A 134 7.00 17.73 -9.61
CA ASN A 134 8.35 17.57 -10.16
C ASN A 134 8.39 16.87 -11.53
N ALA A 135 7.22 16.53 -12.09
CA ALA A 135 7.07 15.79 -13.34
C ALA A 135 7.81 14.44 -13.34
N PHE A 136 7.70 13.71 -12.22
CA PHE A 136 8.24 12.37 -12.07
C PHE A 136 7.14 11.32 -12.10
N SER A 137 7.41 10.20 -12.77
CA SER A 137 6.58 9.01 -12.65
C SER A 137 7.40 7.79 -12.29
N TYR A 138 6.77 6.92 -11.51
CA TYR A 138 7.35 5.75 -10.88
C TYR A 138 6.48 4.54 -11.23
N PRO A 139 6.70 3.88 -12.37
CA PRO A 139 6.12 2.57 -12.65
C PRO A 139 6.71 1.56 -11.66
N ILE A 140 5.95 1.23 -10.62
CA ILE A 140 6.35 0.26 -9.61
C ILE A 140 5.62 -1.06 -9.89
N LYS A 141 6.41 -2.11 -10.03
CA LYS A 141 5.93 -3.49 -10.05
C LYS A 141 5.83 -3.99 -8.62
N PHE A 142 4.64 -4.42 -8.23
CA PHE A 142 4.36 -5.04 -6.94
C PHE A 142 4.16 -6.53 -7.14
N THR A 143 4.83 -7.31 -6.32
CA THR A 143 4.67 -8.76 -6.26
C THR A 143 3.96 -9.13 -4.97
N PHE A 144 2.84 -9.83 -5.09
CA PHE A 144 2.08 -10.37 -3.98
C PHE A 144 2.23 -11.88 -3.89
N LEU A 145 2.15 -12.42 -2.67
CA LEU A 145 2.04 -13.85 -2.39
C LEU A 145 1.14 -14.03 -1.17
N GLY A 146 0.10 -14.86 -1.29
CA GLY A 146 -0.88 -15.06 -0.23
C GLY A 146 -1.58 -13.76 0.19
N GLY A 147 -1.81 -12.85 -0.75
CA GLY A 147 -2.42 -11.53 -0.50
C GLY A 147 -1.51 -10.50 0.19
N ARG A 148 -0.23 -10.82 0.43
CA ARG A 148 0.75 -9.92 1.07
C ARG A 148 1.83 -9.49 0.09
N LEU A 149 2.25 -8.24 0.19
CA LEU A 149 3.34 -7.68 -0.62
C LEU A 149 4.66 -8.31 -0.21
N ILE A 150 5.37 -8.91 -1.16
CA ILE A 150 6.71 -9.51 -0.95
C ILE A 150 7.82 -8.79 -1.71
N ASP A 151 7.51 -8.03 -2.75
CA ASP A 151 8.48 -7.18 -3.46
C ASP A 151 7.79 -5.97 -4.07
N ALA A 152 8.44 -4.81 -3.99
CA ALA A 152 8.11 -3.64 -4.79
C ALA A 152 9.38 -3.10 -5.44
N SER A 153 9.36 -3.01 -6.77
CA SER A 153 10.52 -2.59 -7.55
C SER A 153 10.10 -1.69 -8.71
N GLY A 154 10.85 -0.63 -8.96
CA GLY A 154 10.55 0.27 -10.07
C GLY A 154 11.66 1.26 -10.37
N TRP A 155 11.35 2.23 -11.23
CA TRP A 155 12.31 3.22 -11.71
C TRP A 155 11.69 4.62 -11.71
N LEU A 156 12.48 5.63 -11.34
CA LEU A 156 12.13 7.02 -11.54
C LEU A 156 12.26 7.34 -13.03
N THR A 157 11.22 7.91 -13.60
CA THR A 157 11.22 8.48 -14.94
C THR A 157 10.74 9.93 -14.90
N ARG A 158 11.14 10.73 -15.89
CA ARG A 158 10.57 12.06 -16.13
C ARG A 158 9.50 11.94 -17.20
N PHE A 159 8.42 12.68 -17.05
CA PHE A 159 7.36 12.72 -18.05
C PHE A 159 7.00 14.16 -18.43
N GLN A 160 6.40 14.28 -19.60
CA GLN A 160 5.70 15.48 -20.04
C GLN A 160 4.32 15.05 -20.55
N SER A 161 3.30 15.82 -20.25
CA SER A 161 1.92 15.55 -20.68
C SER A 161 1.26 16.83 -21.17
N GLY A 162 0.33 16.71 -22.12
CA GLY A 162 -0.44 17.83 -22.66
C GLY A 162 -1.75 17.34 -23.29
N SER A 163 -2.62 18.28 -23.67
CA SER A 163 -3.85 17.99 -24.38
C SER A 163 -3.60 17.75 -25.87
N MET A 164 -4.35 16.84 -26.46
CA MET A 164 -4.45 16.69 -27.92
C MET A 164 -5.73 17.37 -28.40
N GLU A 165 -5.66 18.08 -29.53
CA GLU A 165 -6.86 18.61 -30.18
C GLU A 165 -7.78 17.46 -30.62
N ARG A 166 -9.07 17.51 -30.23
CA ARG A 166 -10.09 16.59 -30.73
C ARG A 166 -10.92 17.31 -31.79
N THR A 167 -10.70 17.00 -33.07
CA THR A 167 -11.62 17.43 -34.12
C THR A 167 -12.90 16.61 -34.04
N VAL A 168 -13.95 17.16 -33.43
CA VAL A 168 -15.30 16.57 -33.52
C VAL A 168 -15.90 17.07 -34.84
N LYS A 169 -16.04 16.19 -35.83
CA LYS A 169 -16.90 16.50 -36.98
C LYS A 169 -18.34 16.54 -36.45
N SER A 170 -18.99 17.69 -36.56
CA SER A 170 -20.44 17.79 -36.36
C SER A 170 -21.11 16.83 -37.35
N VAL A 171 -21.77 15.81 -36.82
CA VAL A 171 -22.71 15.02 -37.62
C VAL A 171 -23.97 15.87 -37.68
N ASP A 172 -24.14 16.59 -38.79
CA ASP A 172 -25.39 17.29 -39.09
C ASP A 172 -26.48 16.24 -39.27
N THR A 173 -27.32 16.07 -38.25
CA THR A 173 -28.57 15.31 -38.35
C THR A 173 -29.56 16.12 -39.18
N ASN A 174 -29.82 15.65 -40.40
CA ASN A 174 -31.01 16.01 -41.20
C ASN A 174 -32.29 15.48 -40.55
#